data_AF-Q4T6Q9-F1
#
_entry.id   AF-Q4T6Q9-F1
#
_cell.length_a   1.000
_cell.length_b   1.000
_cell.length_c   1.000
_cell.angle_alpha   90.00
_cell.angle_beta   90.00
_cell.angle_gamma   90.00
#
_symmetry.space_group_name_H-M   'P 1'
#
loop_
_entity.id
_entity.type
_entity.pdbx_description
1 polymer ?
#
loop_
_entity_poly.entity_id
_entity_poly.type
_entity_poly.pdbx_seq_one_letter_code
_entity_poly.pdbx_strand_id
1 'polypeptide(L)'
;IHPNLRSIIYCHAVAAGRTEEWEFAWEKSQTTNSTVEKEHLLRALSCTTEVWLLNRYLEYCSDPKKKDLVNVATVLSTVAENVVGFKLAWNFIRQHWEHI
;
A
#
# COMPACT_ATOMS: atom_id res chain seq x y z
N ILE A 1 -6.08 19.22 2.82
CA ILE A 1 -6.89 18.27 3.60
C ILE A 1 -6.53 18.39 5.08
N HIS A 2 -7.51 18.58 5.95
CA HIS A 2 -7.30 18.60 7.40
C HIS A 2 -6.62 17.29 7.86
N PRO A 3 -5.57 17.32 8.72
CA PRO A 3 -4.79 16.13 9.06
C PRO A 3 -5.62 14.90 9.45
N ASN A 4 -6.64 15.10 10.31
CA ASN A 4 -7.52 14.03 10.78
C ASN A 4 -8.35 13.34 9.67
N LEU A 5 -8.47 13.97 8.50
CA LEU A 5 -9.23 13.43 7.37
C LEU A 5 -8.33 12.82 6.29
N ARG A 6 -7.01 12.94 6.39
CA ARG A 6 -6.09 12.52 5.32
C ARG A 6 -6.15 11.02 5.07
N SER A 7 -6.09 10.21 6.12
CA SER A 7 -6.13 8.75 5.99
C SER A 7 -7.39 8.28 5.28
N ILE A 8 -8.56 8.77 5.70
CA ILE A 8 -9.84 8.36 5.09
C ILE A 8 -9.98 8.88 3.66
N ILE A 9 -9.60 10.14 3.39
CA ILE A 9 -9.72 10.74 2.05
C ILE A 9 -8.77 10.07 1.07
N TYR A 10 -7.52 9.80 1.44
CA TYR A 10 -6.55 9.12 0.56
C TYR A 10 -7.00 7.71 0.23
N CYS A 11 -7.47 6.95 1.22
CA CYS A 11 -7.98 5.60 0.99
C CYS A 11 -9.16 5.61 0.01
N HIS A 12 -10.14 6.52 0.19
CA HIS A 12 -11.28 6.62 -0.72
C HIS A 12 -10.88 7.11 -2.12
N ALA A 13 -9.92 8.04 -2.22
CA ALA A 13 -9.42 8.52 -3.51
C ALA A 13 -8.75 7.39 -4.30
N VAL A 14 -7.88 6.60 -3.65
CA VAL A 14 -7.23 5.44 -4.29
C VAL A 14 -8.22 4.31 -4.61
N ALA A 15 -9.22 4.10 -3.76
CA ALA A 15 -10.26 3.09 -3.98
C ALA A 15 -11.19 3.46 -5.16
N ALA A 16 -11.53 4.74 -5.31
CA ALA A 16 -12.37 5.24 -6.40
C ALA A 16 -11.59 5.45 -7.71
N GLY A 17 -10.27 5.66 -7.60
CA GLY A 17 -9.36 5.86 -8.71
C GLY A 17 -8.87 4.56 -9.36
N ARG A 18 -7.86 4.69 -10.21
CA ARG A 18 -7.17 3.57 -10.86
C ARG A 18 -5.66 3.74 -10.71
N THR A 19 -4.92 3.45 -11.76
CA THR A 19 -3.46 3.56 -11.80
C THR A 19 -2.99 4.98 -11.49
N GLU A 20 -3.63 6.01 -12.04
CA GLU A 20 -3.16 7.39 -11.90
C GLU A 20 -3.14 7.86 -10.45
N GLU A 21 -4.22 7.66 -9.71
CA GLU A 21 -4.31 8.00 -8.29
C GLU A 21 -3.35 7.17 -7.44
N TRP A 22 -3.20 5.89 -7.79
CA TRP A 22 -2.27 5.00 -7.09
C TRP A 22 -0.82 5.43 -7.29
N GLU A 23 -0.41 5.69 -8.53
CA GLU A 23 0.96 6.15 -8.85
C GLU A 23 1.24 7.50 -8.22
N PHE A 24 0.27 8.41 -8.23
CA PHE A 24 0.40 9.69 -7.55
C PHE A 24 0.63 9.50 -6.05
N ALA A 25 -0.16 8.66 -5.39
CA ALA A 25 0.00 8.39 -3.96
C ALA A 25 1.36 7.75 -3.64
N TRP A 26 1.85 6.85 -4.49
CA TRP A 26 3.18 6.25 -4.37
C TRP A 26 4.27 7.30 -4.56
N GLU A 27 4.26 8.07 -5.64
CA GLU A 27 5.26 9.13 -5.86
C GLU A 27 5.30 10.14 -4.69
N LYS A 28 4.13 10.52 -4.17
CA LYS A 28 4.04 11.39 -3.00
C LYS A 28 4.58 10.74 -1.72
N SER A 29 4.40 9.43 -1.52
CA SER A 29 4.98 8.76 -0.35
C SER A 29 6.51 8.75 -0.39
N GLN A 30 7.09 8.79 -1.59
CA GLN A 30 8.55 8.81 -1.78
C GLN A 30 9.17 10.20 -1.67
N THR A 31 8.40 11.26 -1.91
CA THR A 31 8.91 12.64 -1.97
C THR A 31 8.57 13.47 -0.73
N THR A 32 7.66 13.01 0.13
CA THR A 32 7.29 13.72 1.36
C THR A 32 8.36 13.59 2.45
N ASN A 33 8.64 14.69 3.15
CA ASN A 33 9.53 14.72 4.32
C ASN A 33 8.79 14.39 5.64
N SER A 34 7.46 14.24 5.60
CA SER A 34 6.65 13.93 6.78
C SER A 34 6.43 12.43 6.89
N THR A 35 6.96 11.81 7.94
CA THR A 35 6.76 10.38 8.23
C THR A 35 5.28 10.02 8.35
N VAL A 36 4.48 10.89 8.98
CA VAL A 36 3.03 10.69 9.15
C VAL A 36 2.30 10.74 7.80
N GLU A 37 2.68 11.70 6.95
CA GLU A 37 2.11 11.81 5.60
C GLU A 37 2.47 10.59 4.75
N LYS A 38 3.73 10.14 4.82
CA LYS A 38 4.22 8.95 4.14
C LYS A 38 3.41 7.72 4.57
N GLU A 39 3.19 7.54 5.86
CA GLU A 39 2.39 6.42 6.39
C GLU A 39 0.94 6.45 5.87
N HIS A 40 0.29 7.62 5.87
CA HIS A 40 -1.07 7.74 5.35
C HIS A 40 -1.16 7.39 3.85
N LEU A 41 -0.19 7.83 3.05
CA LEU A 41 -0.13 7.53 1.62
C LEU A 41 0.12 6.03 1.38
N LEU A 42 1.10 5.44 2.06
CA LEU A 42 1.40 4.00 1.95
C LEU A 42 0.22 3.12 2.38
N ARG A 43 -0.53 3.52 3.41
CA ARG A 43 -1.73 2.79 3.83
C ARG A 43 -2.83 2.89 2.76
N ALA A 44 -3.00 4.06 2.15
CA ALA A 44 -4.00 4.30 1.10
C ALA A 44 -3.77 3.46 -0.16
N LEU A 45 -2.53 3.13 -0.50
CA LEU A 45 -2.21 2.25 -1.64
C LEU A 45 -2.85 0.86 -1.53
N SER A 46 -3.12 0.40 -0.30
CA SER A 46 -3.82 -0.88 -0.07
C SER A 46 -5.33 -0.80 -0.28
N CYS A 47 -5.90 0.40 -0.44
CA CYS A 47 -7.34 0.60 -0.62
C CYS A 47 -7.81 0.42 -2.07
N THR A 48 -6.90 0.30 -3.04
CA THR A 48 -7.28 0.06 -4.44
C THR A 48 -8.02 -1.26 -4.60
N THR A 49 -8.96 -1.31 -5.55
CA THR A 49 -9.66 -2.55 -5.95
C THR A 49 -8.99 -3.25 -7.12
N GLU A 50 -7.96 -2.66 -7.71
CA GLU A 50 -7.20 -3.22 -8.82
C GLU A 50 -6.26 -4.33 -8.34
N VAL A 51 -6.62 -5.58 -8.60
CA VAL A 51 -5.89 -6.80 -8.15
C VAL A 51 -4.39 -6.72 -8.48
N TRP A 52 -4.04 -6.27 -9.67
CA TRP A 52 -2.66 -6.20 -10.13
C TRP A 52 -1.85 -5.13 -9.40
N LEU A 53 -2.48 -4.02 -8.95
CA LEU A 53 -1.83 -3.01 -8.13
C LEU A 53 -1.57 -3.52 -6.71
N LEU A 54 -2.51 -4.27 -6.13
CA LEU A 54 -2.30 -4.93 -4.85
C LEU A 54 -1.16 -5.96 -4.91
N ASN A 55 -1.12 -6.79 -5.96
CA ASN A 55 0.00 -7.73 -6.17
C ASN A 55 1.33 -7.01 -6.32
N ARG A 56 1.38 -5.96 -7.15
CA ARG A 56 2.58 -5.13 -7.28
C ARG A 56 3.02 -4.53 -5.95
N TYR A 57 2.07 -4.11 -5.11
CA TYR A 57 2.39 -3.57 -3.80
C TYR A 57 2.97 -4.61 -2.84
N LEU A 58 2.43 -5.84 -2.88
CA LEU A 58 3.00 -6.97 -2.14
C LEU A 58 4.42 -7.29 -2.63
N GLU A 59 4.69 -7.28 -3.93
CA GLU A 59 6.03 -7.50 -4.49
C GLU A 59 7.07 -6.50 -3.97
N TYR A 60 6.66 -5.28 -3.59
CA TYR A 60 7.58 -4.30 -3.01
C TYR A 60 8.15 -4.77 -1.66
N CYS A 61 7.44 -5.65 -0.96
CA CYS A 61 7.91 -6.22 0.31
C CYS A 61 9.09 -7.19 0.13
N SER A 62 9.24 -7.78 -1.06
CA SER A 62 10.34 -8.70 -1.39
C SER A 62 11.40 -8.08 -2.32
N ASP A 63 11.15 -6.90 -2.88
CA ASP A 63 12.11 -6.18 -3.73
C ASP A 63 13.20 -5.51 -2.87
N PRO A 64 14.48 -5.90 -2.97
CA PRO A 64 15.57 -5.31 -2.18
C PRO A 64 15.72 -3.78 -2.32
N LYS A 65 15.25 -3.20 -3.43
CA LYS A 65 15.32 -1.75 -3.68
C LYS A 65 14.12 -1.00 -3.11
N LYS A 66 13.01 -1.69 -2.85
CA LYS A 66 11.75 -1.06 -2.41
C LYS A 66 11.31 -1.45 -1.01
N LYS A 67 11.77 -2.58 -0.47
CA LYS A 67 11.39 -3.06 0.87
C LYS A 67 11.68 -2.03 1.97
N ASP A 68 12.77 -1.28 1.84
CA ASP A 68 13.16 -0.23 2.81
C ASP A 68 12.35 1.06 2.64
N LEU A 69 11.59 1.18 1.55
CA LEU A 69 10.74 2.33 1.26
C LEU A 69 9.35 2.20 1.90
N VAL A 70 8.96 0.98 2.27
CA VAL A 70 7.67 0.61 2.85
C VAL A 70 7.83 0.02 4.25
N ASN A 71 6.73 -0.10 5.00
CA ASN A 71 6.68 -0.95 6.19
C ASN A 71 6.00 -2.26 5.81
N VAL A 72 6.78 -3.34 5.70
CA VAL A 72 6.30 -4.66 5.24
C VAL A 72 5.11 -5.16 6.06
N ALA A 73 5.17 -5.08 7.39
CA ALA A 73 4.07 -5.53 8.24
C ALA A 73 2.78 -4.71 8.03
N THR A 74 2.92 -3.40 7.82
CA THR A 74 1.79 -2.53 7.48
C THR A 74 1.20 -2.93 6.13
N VAL A 75 2.02 -3.11 5.09
CA VAL A 75 1.52 -3.51 3.76
C VAL A 75 0.79 -4.84 3.81
N LEU A 76 1.37 -5.85 4.45
CA LEU A 76 0.75 -7.17 4.56
C LEU A 76 -0.59 -7.11 5.30
N SER A 77 -0.64 -6.41 6.43
CA SER A 77 -1.88 -6.29 7.21
C SER A 77 -2.97 -5.49 6.47
N THR A 78 -2.62 -4.38 5.82
CA THR A 78 -3.61 -3.52 5.16
C THR A 78 -4.11 -4.11 3.84
N VAL A 79 -3.26 -4.84 3.12
CA VAL A 79 -3.71 -5.61 1.93
C VAL A 79 -4.55 -6.81 2.38
N ALA A 80 -4.26 -7.42 3.54
CA ALA A 80 -5.09 -8.49 4.10
C ALA A 80 -6.49 -7.99 4.54
N GLU A 81 -6.58 -6.75 5.04
CA GLU A 81 -7.85 -6.07 5.37
C GLU A 81 -8.68 -5.71 4.12
N ASN A 82 -8.06 -5.62 2.94
CA ASN A 82 -8.75 -5.34 1.69
C ASN A 82 -9.55 -6.58 1.22
N VAL A 83 -10.83 -6.38 0.88
CA VAL A 83 -11.76 -7.45 0.47
C VAL A 83 -11.29 -8.24 -0.76
N VAL A 84 -10.57 -7.60 -1.67
CA VAL A 84 -9.95 -8.21 -2.85
C VAL A 84 -8.53 -8.72 -2.51
N GLY A 85 -7.84 -8.01 -1.61
CA GLY A 85 -6.44 -8.26 -1.25
C GLY A 85 -6.19 -9.44 -0.31
N PHE A 86 -7.17 -9.86 0.50
CA PHE A 86 -7.01 -10.93 1.50
C PHE A 86 -6.33 -12.18 0.95
N LYS A 87 -6.85 -12.72 -0.17
CA LYS A 87 -6.29 -13.94 -0.79
C LYS A 87 -4.89 -13.71 -1.36
N LEU A 88 -4.61 -12.50 -1.84
CA LEU A 88 -3.29 -12.13 -2.38
C LEU A 88 -2.25 -12.09 -1.25
N ALA A 89 -2.57 -11.38 -0.16
CA ALA A 89 -1.70 -11.32 1.01
C ALA A 89 -1.43 -12.69 1.62
N TRP A 90 -2.47 -13.53 1.76
CA TRP A 90 -2.31 -14.90 2.26
C TRP A 90 -1.39 -15.75 1.37
N ASN A 91 -1.56 -15.67 0.05
CA ASN A 91 -0.71 -16.40 -0.89
C ASN A 91 0.74 -15.90 -0.85
N PHE A 92 0.92 -14.59 -0.81
CA PHE A 92 2.24 -13.96 -0.72
C PHE A 92 2.99 -14.39 0.55
N ILE A 93 2.35 -14.32 1.72
CA ILE A 93 2.95 -14.74 3.00
C ILE A 93 3.41 -16.20 2.94
N ARG A 94 2.59 -17.10 2.38
CA ARG A 94 2.97 -18.52 2.24
C ARG A 94 4.14 -18.73 1.29
N GLN A 95 4.20 -17.98 0.18
CA GLN A 95 5.28 -18.10 -0.80
C GLN A 95 6.60 -17.53 -0.30
N HIS A 96 6.56 -16.55 0.59
CA HIS A 96 7.73 -15.84 1.10
C HIS A 96 8.01 -16.10 2.59
N TRP A 97 7.42 -17.14 3.17
CA TRP A 97 7.48 -17.42 4.62
C TRP A 97 8.89 -17.46 5.19
N GLU A 98 9.87 -17.97 4.45
CA GLU A 98 11.28 -18.07 4.89
C GLU A 98 12.05 -16.74 4.83
N HIS A 99 11.46 -15.69 4.24
CA HIS A 99 12.11 -14.41 3.94
C HIS A 99 11.39 -13.20 4.53
N ILE A 100 10.25 -13.40 5.19
CA ILE A 100 9.47 -12.37 5.90
C ILE A 100 9.82 -12.36 7.38
#